data_AF-A0A0G1M454-F1
#
_entry.id   AF-A0A0G1M454-F1
#
_cell.length_a   1.000
_cell.length_b   1.000
_cell.length_c   1.000
_cell.angle_alpha   90.00
_cell.angle_beta   90.00
_cell.angle_gamma   90.00
#
_symmetry.space_group_name_H-M   'P 1'
#
loop_
_entity.id
_entity.type
_entity.pdbx_description
1 polymer ?
#
loop_
_entity_poly.entity_id
_entity_poly.type
_entity_poly.pdbx_seq_one_letter_code
_entity_poly.pdbx_strand_id
1 'polypeptide(L)'
;MRQVLVDKRRRIIRNEEEVRFSSPPALHFIVITARVKSEKQISTKATDDEDLIIKIDNKVFPYLTDSTRLVDSPAAFSGGQLHNLLKTIYFLTFLEGKDHTIIFSTDKPDNTAVLENLEVYSLDQTDELVLEIENQAEDGDRRPWITYVLVDLSLKKFSPVFVLKRRFIDSDDVKVIVDGEVKRNNRSLLHKFWYFIASRFGGETQKEVFAVELPPQLHYIEFWADRMPTLKSITFSGIKKVPTETIEKKIVGKAQTLGLDPELMLRIAKRESQFNPRATSPKGAKGIYQLTDITIKQIEKLGFVISDPYDIDQNITGGMMYFKWLYELYEGKTDRLEKTLAAWNWGLANFSREKPLNWKILPAETREFIRYVTGK
;
A
#
# COMPACT_ATOMS: atom_id res chain seq x y z
N MET A 1 -6.75 -10.42 -20.98
CA MET A 1 -6.16 -9.08 -20.79
C MET A 1 -6.62 -8.17 -21.91
N ARG A 2 -7.10 -6.96 -21.62
CA ARG A 2 -7.44 -5.95 -22.63
C ARG A 2 -6.48 -4.77 -22.52
N GLN A 3 -5.84 -4.40 -23.61
CA GLN A 3 -4.91 -3.28 -23.66
C GLN A 3 -5.64 -1.94 -23.47
N VAL A 4 -5.15 -1.09 -22.57
CA VAL A 4 -5.69 0.23 -22.23
C VAL A 4 -4.77 1.34 -22.74
N LEU A 5 -3.47 1.22 -22.47
CA LEU A 5 -2.43 2.16 -22.89
C LEU A 5 -1.19 1.39 -23.33
N VAL A 6 -0.52 1.84 -24.40
CA VAL A 6 0.81 1.37 -24.78
C VAL A 6 1.64 2.56 -25.24
N ASP A 7 2.81 2.72 -24.64
CA ASP A 7 3.82 3.69 -25.01
C ASP A 7 5.20 3.03 -25.00
N LYS A 8 5.68 2.65 -26.18
CA LYS A 8 6.99 2.01 -26.41
C LYS A 8 8.09 3.01 -26.76
N ARG A 9 7.84 4.32 -26.57
CA ARG A 9 8.82 5.36 -26.92
C ARG A 9 9.87 5.46 -25.82
N ARG A 10 11.09 5.09 -26.19
CA ARG A 10 12.27 5.40 -25.40
C ARG A 10 12.44 6.90 -25.25
N ARG A 11 12.45 7.41 -24.01
CA ARG A 11 12.63 8.84 -23.73
C ARG A 11 13.27 9.08 -22.36
N ILE A 12 13.80 10.29 -22.21
CA ILE A 12 14.42 10.75 -20.96
C ILE A 12 13.37 11.47 -20.12
N ILE A 13 13.18 11.02 -18.89
CA ILE A 13 12.42 11.71 -17.85
C ILE A 13 13.37 12.68 -17.13
N ARG A 14 12.93 13.92 -16.93
CA ARG A 14 13.62 14.94 -16.12
C ARG A 14 12.62 15.54 -15.15
N ASN A 15 12.98 15.62 -13.88
CA ASN A 15 12.14 16.12 -12.79
C ASN A 15 10.82 15.33 -12.63
N GLU A 16 9.87 15.52 -13.53
CA GLU A 16 8.59 14.82 -13.50
C GLU A 16 7.98 14.67 -14.91
N GLU A 17 7.36 13.53 -15.18
CA GLU A 17 6.46 13.32 -16.32
C GLU A 17 5.16 12.67 -15.83
N GLU A 18 4.03 13.27 -16.22
CA GLU A 18 2.69 12.73 -15.95
C GLU A 18 2.10 12.12 -17.22
N VAL A 19 1.64 10.87 -17.11
CA VAL A 19 0.91 10.16 -18.14
C VAL A 19 -0.52 9.94 -17.67
N ARG A 20 -1.49 10.42 -18.47
CA ARG A 20 -2.93 10.23 -18.20
C ARG A 20 -3.50 9.13 -19.08
N PHE A 21 -4.41 8.34 -18.54
CA PHE A 21 -5.19 7.39 -19.30
C PHE A 21 -6.57 7.20 -18.67
N SER A 22 -7.51 6.66 -19.45
CA SER A 22 -8.84 6.34 -18.96
C SER A 22 -9.12 4.85 -19.07
N SER A 23 -9.71 4.26 -18.03
CA SER A 23 -10.13 2.86 -18.00
C SER A 23 -11.34 2.71 -17.07
N PRO A 24 -12.28 1.79 -17.34
CA PRO A 24 -13.27 1.43 -16.32
C PRO A 24 -12.60 0.82 -15.08
N PRO A 25 -13.30 0.82 -13.92
CA PRO A 25 -12.83 0.15 -12.71
C PRO A 25 -12.59 -1.34 -12.96
N ALA A 26 -11.37 -1.81 -12.70
CA ALA A 26 -10.97 -3.19 -12.92
C ALA A 26 -9.69 -3.52 -12.13
N LEU A 27 -9.27 -4.77 -12.19
CA LEU A 27 -7.88 -5.12 -11.92
C LEU A 27 -7.03 -4.66 -13.11
N HIS A 28 -5.95 -3.96 -12.84
CA HIS A 28 -5.00 -3.48 -13.83
C HIS A 28 -3.66 -4.16 -13.69
N PHE A 29 -3.07 -4.44 -14.84
CA PHE A 29 -1.69 -4.89 -14.99
C PHE A 29 -0.91 -3.80 -15.71
N ILE A 30 -0.02 -3.13 -14.99
CA ILE A 30 0.77 -2.01 -15.52
C ILE A 30 2.22 -2.47 -15.61
N VAL A 31 2.80 -2.35 -16.81
CA VAL A 31 4.16 -2.73 -17.13
C VAL A 31 4.98 -1.46 -17.31
N ILE A 32 6.03 -1.29 -16.50
CA ILE A 32 6.94 -0.16 -16.60
C ILE A 32 8.35 -0.71 -16.72
N THR A 33 9.02 -0.40 -17.84
CA THR A 33 10.43 -0.74 -18.03
C THR A 33 11.24 0.53 -18.13
N ALA A 34 12.29 0.64 -17.31
CA ALA A 34 13.20 1.76 -17.33
C ALA A 34 14.62 1.30 -16.98
N ARG A 35 15.57 2.22 -17.21
CA ARG A 35 16.96 2.10 -16.76
C ARG A 35 17.44 3.44 -16.22
N VAL A 36 18.33 3.38 -15.24
CA VAL A 36 18.95 4.53 -14.57
C VAL A 36 20.43 4.23 -14.33
N LYS A 37 21.27 5.26 -14.37
CA LYS A 37 22.72 5.13 -14.25
C LYS A 37 23.18 5.24 -12.80
N SER A 38 24.19 4.46 -12.44
CA SER A 38 24.94 4.71 -11.20
C SER A 38 25.73 6.01 -11.30
N GLU A 39 26.06 6.60 -10.15
CA GLU A 39 26.96 7.76 -10.00
C GLU A 39 28.16 7.72 -10.98
N LYS A 40 28.87 6.58 -11.00
CA LYS A 40 30.08 6.37 -11.82
C LYS A 40 29.83 6.42 -13.33
N GLN A 41 28.61 6.15 -13.78
CA GLN A 41 28.20 6.19 -15.19
C GLN A 41 27.68 7.58 -15.61
N ILE A 42 27.37 8.45 -14.66
CA ILE A 42 26.89 9.81 -14.92
C ILE A 42 28.09 10.72 -15.23
N SER A 43 29.00 10.88 -14.27
CA SER A 43 30.26 11.61 -14.47
C SER A 43 31.24 11.31 -13.32
N THR A 44 32.52 11.65 -13.52
CA THR A 44 33.54 11.56 -12.46
C THR A 44 33.35 12.54 -11.29
N LYS A 45 32.39 13.47 -11.41
CA LYS A 45 32.04 14.46 -10.38
C LYS A 45 30.63 14.26 -9.81
N ALA A 46 29.89 13.27 -10.30
CA ALA A 46 28.59 12.95 -9.72
C ALA A 46 28.81 12.54 -8.26
N THR A 47 27.88 12.91 -7.38
CA THR A 47 27.91 12.56 -5.96
C THR A 47 26.73 11.66 -5.58
N ASP A 48 25.92 11.28 -6.57
CA ASP A 48 24.74 10.46 -6.42
C ASP A 48 24.40 9.75 -7.73
N ASP A 49 23.61 8.69 -7.66
CA ASP A 49 23.05 7.98 -8.81
C ASP A 49 21.77 8.63 -9.35
N GLU A 50 21.31 8.13 -10.50
CA GLU A 50 20.01 8.45 -11.06
C GLU A 50 18.95 7.54 -10.45
N ASP A 51 17.80 8.09 -10.08
CA ASP A 51 16.65 7.33 -9.58
C ASP A 51 15.34 7.72 -10.27
N LEU A 52 14.41 6.78 -10.30
CA LEU A 52 13.06 7.00 -10.83
C LEU A 52 12.00 6.43 -9.88
N ILE A 53 11.15 7.31 -9.38
CA ILE A 53 10.02 7.00 -8.52
C ILE A 53 8.74 6.99 -9.35
N ILE A 54 7.84 6.05 -9.04
CA ILE A 54 6.54 5.90 -9.70
C ILE A 54 5.43 6.25 -8.71
N LYS A 55 4.43 7.01 -9.18
CA LYS A 55 3.15 7.19 -8.49
C LYS A 55 2.01 6.78 -9.41
N ILE A 56 0.97 6.18 -8.86
CA ILE A 56 -0.26 5.81 -9.59
C ILE A 56 -1.45 6.33 -8.81
N ASP A 57 -2.28 7.20 -9.41
CA ASP A 57 -3.43 7.85 -8.76
C ASP A 57 -3.09 8.46 -7.38
N ASN A 58 -1.98 9.20 -7.32
CA ASN A 58 -1.39 9.78 -6.10
C ASN A 58 -0.88 8.78 -5.05
N LYS A 59 -1.01 7.46 -5.27
CA LYS A 59 -0.39 6.45 -4.42
C LYS A 59 1.10 6.35 -4.71
N VAL A 60 1.88 6.23 -3.64
CA VAL A 60 3.32 5.95 -3.66
C VAL A 60 3.58 4.55 -3.13
N PHE A 61 4.74 3.99 -3.48
CA PHE A 61 5.08 2.61 -3.17
C PHE A 61 6.43 2.55 -2.43
N PRO A 62 6.44 2.81 -1.11
CA PRO A 62 7.66 2.88 -0.33
C PRO A 62 8.23 1.50 0.01
N TYR A 63 9.44 1.48 0.55
CA TYR A 63 9.98 0.31 1.23
C TYR A 63 9.04 -0.12 2.38
N LEU A 64 8.75 -1.42 2.52
CA LEU A 64 7.68 -1.88 3.42
C LEU A 64 7.90 -1.52 4.91
N THR A 65 9.15 -1.43 5.34
CA THR A 65 9.51 -1.09 6.72
C THR A 65 9.74 0.40 6.94
N ASP A 66 9.69 1.22 5.89
CA ASP A 66 9.94 2.66 5.98
C ASP A 66 9.18 3.43 4.89
N SER A 67 8.05 4.03 5.30
CA SER A 67 7.17 4.80 4.41
C SER A 67 7.82 6.03 3.77
N THR A 68 8.97 6.48 4.27
CA THR A 68 9.69 7.64 3.72
C THR A 68 10.65 7.26 2.59
N ARG A 69 11.04 5.99 2.51
CA ARG A 69 12.00 5.48 1.52
C ARG A 69 11.32 5.10 0.21
N LEU A 70 11.27 6.07 -0.70
CA LEU A 70 10.70 5.89 -2.04
C LEU A 70 11.75 5.47 -3.09
N VAL A 71 12.96 6.03 -3.00
CA VAL A 71 14.04 5.84 -3.98
C VAL A 71 14.55 4.39 -4.00
N ASP A 72 14.82 3.83 -2.82
CA ASP A 72 15.32 2.45 -2.68
C ASP A 72 14.21 1.38 -2.67
N SER A 73 12.96 1.78 -2.90
CA SER A 73 11.84 0.84 -2.89
C SER A 73 11.98 -0.17 -4.02
N PRO A 74 11.59 -1.44 -3.84
CA PRO A 74 11.44 -2.38 -4.95
C PRO A 74 10.56 -1.85 -6.10
N ALA A 75 9.63 -0.94 -5.80
CA ALA A 75 8.76 -0.29 -6.79
C ALA A 75 9.38 0.94 -7.48
N ALA A 76 10.65 1.26 -7.22
CA ALA A 76 11.41 2.32 -7.87
C ALA A 76 12.59 1.75 -8.69
N PHE A 77 13.28 2.63 -9.42
CA PHE A 77 14.49 2.30 -10.15
C PHE A 77 15.66 3.04 -9.51
N SER A 78 16.69 2.30 -9.08
CA SER A 78 17.90 2.87 -8.49
C SER A 78 19.14 2.61 -9.30
N GLY A 79 19.88 3.67 -9.63
CA GLY A 79 21.07 3.63 -10.46
C GLY A 79 22.22 2.85 -9.82
N GLY A 80 22.35 2.94 -8.50
CA GLY A 80 23.31 2.21 -7.69
C GLY A 80 23.06 0.70 -7.65
N GLN A 81 21.83 0.26 -7.99
CA GLN A 81 21.49 -1.16 -8.14
C GLN A 81 21.50 -1.62 -9.60
N LEU A 82 21.03 -0.77 -10.52
CA LEU A 82 20.78 -1.16 -11.91
C LEU A 82 21.97 -0.93 -12.83
N HIS A 83 22.84 0.04 -12.54
CA HIS A 83 24.00 0.36 -13.36
C HIS A 83 23.66 0.45 -14.86
N ASN A 84 22.58 1.16 -15.20
CA ASN A 84 22.07 1.37 -16.56
C ASN A 84 21.52 0.09 -17.27
N LEU A 85 21.27 -0.98 -16.53
CA LEU A 85 20.58 -2.17 -17.02
C LEU A 85 19.07 -2.06 -16.83
N LEU A 86 18.31 -2.73 -17.70
CA LEU A 86 16.85 -2.73 -17.67
C LEU A 86 16.30 -3.43 -16.42
N LYS A 87 15.36 -2.77 -15.77
CA LYS A 87 14.42 -3.38 -14.81
C LYS A 87 13.01 -3.23 -15.36
N THR A 88 12.16 -4.21 -15.09
CA THR A 88 10.72 -4.11 -15.35
C THR A 88 9.93 -4.25 -14.05
N ILE A 89 9.02 -3.31 -13.81
CA ILE A 89 8.11 -3.31 -12.67
C ILE A 89 6.70 -3.57 -13.20
N TYR A 90 6.08 -4.60 -12.64
CA TYR A 90 4.73 -5.04 -12.94
C TYR A 90 3.82 -4.70 -11.77
N PHE A 91 2.95 -3.71 -11.92
CA PHE A 91 1.93 -3.44 -10.91
C PHE A 91 0.69 -4.28 -11.19
N LEU A 92 0.22 -4.97 -10.16
CA LEU A 92 -1.10 -5.57 -10.06
C LEU A 92 -1.87 -4.76 -9.03
N THR A 93 -2.83 -3.96 -9.50
CA THR A 93 -3.58 -3.03 -8.64
C THR A 93 -4.99 -2.87 -9.16
N PHE A 94 -5.95 -2.62 -8.29
CA PHE A 94 -7.29 -2.25 -8.71
C PHE A 94 -7.40 -0.73 -8.79
N LEU A 95 -7.62 -0.20 -9.98
CA LEU A 95 -7.88 1.22 -10.15
C LEU A 95 -9.39 1.48 -10.10
N GLU A 96 -9.78 2.51 -9.34
CA GLU A 96 -11.17 2.92 -9.17
C GLU A 96 -11.45 4.22 -9.93
N GLY A 97 -12.69 4.40 -10.37
CA GLY A 97 -13.04 5.52 -11.23
C GLY A 97 -12.69 5.27 -12.70
N LYS A 98 -12.60 6.36 -13.47
CA LYS A 98 -12.42 6.31 -14.93
C LYS A 98 -11.10 6.88 -15.39
N ASP A 99 -10.59 7.89 -14.71
CA ASP A 99 -9.44 8.68 -15.14
C ASP A 99 -8.30 8.47 -14.16
N HIS A 100 -7.13 8.16 -14.71
CA HIS A 100 -5.99 7.71 -13.95
C HIS A 100 -4.72 8.45 -14.38
N THR A 101 -3.78 8.53 -13.44
CA THR A 101 -2.46 9.13 -13.66
C THR A 101 -1.35 8.17 -13.27
N ILE A 102 -0.29 8.17 -14.08
CA ILE A 102 1.01 7.59 -13.72
C ILE A 102 2.00 8.74 -13.76
N ILE A 103 2.66 9.00 -12.63
CA ILE A 103 3.68 10.03 -12.51
C ILE A 103 5.03 9.36 -12.35
N PHE A 104 5.98 9.76 -13.17
CA PHE A 104 7.38 9.39 -13.09
C PHE A 104 8.15 10.60 -12.58
N SER A 105 8.80 10.49 -11.43
CA SER A 105 9.58 11.60 -10.85
C SER A 105 11.02 11.15 -10.62
N THR A 106 11.98 12.00 -10.98
CA THR A 106 13.36 11.84 -10.50
C THR A 106 13.45 12.35 -9.07
N ASP A 107 14.36 11.81 -8.28
CA ASP A 107 14.59 12.21 -6.89
C ASP A 107 15.21 13.63 -6.79
N LYS A 108 15.93 14.05 -7.83
CA LYS A 108 16.57 15.37 -7.94
C LYS A 108 16.26 16.08 -9.26
N PRO A 109 16.32 17.44 -9.28
CA PRO A 109 16.03 18.23 -10.48
C PRO A 109 16.96 17.96 -11.67
N ASP A 110 18.24 17.70 -11.40
CA ASP A 110 19.26 17.47 -12.45
C ASP A 110 19.40 15.99 -12.83
N ASN A 111 18.75 15.08 -12.08
CA ASN A 111 18.77 13.66 -12.37
C ASN A 111 17.90 13.34 -13.59
N THR A 112 18.25 12.25 -14.26
CA THR A 112 17.51 11.76 -15.41
C THR A 112 17.19 10.29 -15.26
N ALA A 113 16.18 9.81 -15.97
CA ALA A 113 15.93 8.39 -16.10
C ALA A 113 15.50 8.08 -17.53
N VAL A 114 15.78 6.89 -18.03
CA VAL A 114 15.31 6.47 -19.36
C VAL A 114 14.12 5.55 -19.19
N LEU A 115 12.93 6.04 -19.55
CA LEU A 115 11.74 5.22 -19.69
C LEU A 115 11.78 4.52 -21.05
N GLU A 116 11.65 3.20 -21.04
CA GLU A 116 11.79 2.34 -22.22
C GLU A 116 10.44 1.77 -22.66
N ASN A 117 9.55 1.48 -21.69
CA ASN A 117 8.23 0.94 -21.96
C ASN A 117 7.22 1.34 -20.88
N LEU A 118 6.00 1.67 -21.30
CA LEU A 118 4.82 1.78 -20.44
C LEU A 118 3.64 1.09 -21.12
N GLU A 119 3.07 0.08 -20.48
CA GLU A 119 1.86 -0.59 -20.96
C GLU A 119 0.87 -0.73 -19.81
N VAL A 120 -0.42 -0.55 -20.10
CA VAL A 120 -1.51 -0.74 -19.14
C VAL A 120 -2.52 -1.70 -19.75
N TYR A 121 -2.88 -2.72 -18.99
CA TYR A 121 -3.91 -3.67 -19.34
C TYR A 121 -4.98 -3.70 -18.26
N SER A 122 -6.25 -3.83 -18.67
CA SER A 122 -7.32 -4.25 -17.78
C SER A 122 -7.45 -5.78 -17.81
N LEU A 123 -7.65 -6.36 -16.63
CA LEU A 123 -7.77 -7.78 -16.40
C LEU A 123 -9.16 -8.10 -15.86
N ASP A 124 -9.70 -9.23 -16.28
CA ASP A 124 -10.85 -9.82 -15.61
C ASP A 124 -10.39 -10.47 -14.31
N GLN A 125 -11.18 -10.36 -13.25
CA GLN A 125 -10.82 -10.94 -11.97
C GLN A 125 -11.05 -12.46 -12.00
N THR A 126 -9.97 -13.21 -11.82
CA THR A 126 -9.97 -14.67 -11.76
C THR A 126 -9.27 -15.16 -10.50
N ASP A 127 -9.61 -16.35 -10.02
CA ASP A 127 -8.90 -16.98 -8.91
C ASP A 127 -7.46 -17.37 -9.30
N GLU A 128 -7.21 -17.56 -10.60
CA GLU A 128 -5.89 -17.86 -11.17
C GLU A 128 -5.60 -16.90 -12.31
N LEU A 129 -4.56 -16.09 -12.17
CA LEU A 129 -4.08 -15.14 -13.17
C LEU A 129 -2.79 -15.68 -13.78
N VAL A 130 -2.84 -16.00 -15.07
CA VAL A 130 -1.67 -16.43 -15.85
C VAL A 130 -1.21 -15.25 -16.70
N LEU A 131 0.07 -14.88 -16.58
CA LEU A 131 0.71 -13.85 -17.37
C LEU A 131 1.82 -14.48 -18.21
N GLU A 132 1.65 -14.44 -19.53
CA GLU A 132 2.68 -14.76 -20.52
C GLU A 132 3.47 -13.47 -20.80
N ILE A 133 4.76 -13.45 -20.45
CA ILE A 133 5.54 -12.20 -20.30
C ILE A 133 6.69 -12.11 -21.28
N GLU A 134 7.42 -13.21 -21.53
CA GLU A 134 8.62 -13.24 -22.39
C GLU A 134 9.57 -12.06 -22.15
N ASN A 135 10.07 -11.93 -20.92
CA ASN A 135 11.03 -10.89 -20.55
C ASN A 135 12.39 -11.54 -20.33
N GLN A 136 13.45 -11.02 -20.96
CA GLN A 136 14.83 -11.49 -20.79
C GLN A 136 15.67 -10.41 -20.09
N ALA A 137 16.47 -10.80 -19.10
CA ALA A 137 17.42 -9.91 -18.45
C ALA A 137 18.56 -9.55 -19.41
N GLU A 138 18.96 -8.26 -19.41
CA GLU A 138 20.27 -7.86 -19.95
C GLU A 138 21.39 -8.44 -19.08
N ASP A 139 22.51 -8.75 -19.74
CA ASP A 139 23.67 -9.37 -19.10
C ASP A 139 24.23 -8.53 -17.97
N GLY A 140 24.17 -9.05 -16.75
CA GLY A 140 24.71 -8.42 -15.57
C GLY A 140 24.41 -9.23 -14.32
N ASP A 141 25.13 -8.93 -13.25
CA ASP A 141 25.23 -9.84 -12.12
C ASP A 141 24.55 -9.27 -10.88
N ARG A 142 23.87 -10.14 -10.14
CA ARG A 142 23.33 -9.90 -8.79
C ARG A 142 22.48 -8.63 -8.63
N ARG A 143 21.64 -8.32 -9.61
CA ARG A 143 20.85 -7.09 -9.63
C ARG A 143 19.35 -7.36 -9.64
N PRO A 144 18.51 -6.39 -9.22
CA PRO A 144 17.09 -6.41 -9.52
C PRO A 144 16.87 -6.44 -11.04
N TRP A 145 15.92 -7.25 -11.48
CA TRP A 145 15.54 -7.35 -12.88
C TRP A 145 14.02 -7.21 -13.07
N ILE A 146 13.25 -7.97 -12.29
CA ILE A 146 11.78 -7.89 -12.31
C ILE A 146 11.26 -7.66 -10.90
N THR A 147 10.28 -6.77 -10.75
CA THR A 147 9.50 -6.61 -9.52
C THR A 147 8.02 -6.67 -9.83
N TYR A 148 7.27 -7.52 -9.14
CA TYR A 148 5.82 -7.46 -9.07
C TYR A 148 5.42 -6.66 -7.83
N VAL A 149 4.58 -5.65 -8.02
CA VAL A 149 4.01 -4.81 -6.96
C VAL A 149 2.53 -5.14 -6.86
N LEU A 150 2.13 -5.75 -5.75
CA LEU A 150 0.74 -6.07 -5.46
C LEU A 150 0.20 -4.99 -4.52
N VAL A 151 -0.88 -4.31 -4.92
CA VAL A 151 -1.44 -3.18 -4.18
C VAL A 151 -2.85 -3.52 -3.74
N ASP A 152 -3.04 -3.70 -2.43
CA ASP A 152 -4.34 -4.04 -1.82
C ASP A 152 -4.92 -5.37 -2.36
N LEU A 153 -4.04 -6.30 -2.74
CA LEU A 153 -4.38 -7.63 -3.27
C LEU A 153 -3.82 -8.71 -2.36
N SER A 154 -4.67 -9.67 -1.97
CA SER A 154 -4.17 -10.88 -1.32
C SER A 154 -3.62 -11.85 -2.36
N LEU A 155 -2.69 -12.71 -1.94
CA LEU A 155 -2.09 -13.73 -2.81
C LEU A 155 -1.76 -14.99 -2.02
N LYS A 156 -2.26 -16.14 -2.45
CA LYS A 156 -1.93 -17.42 -1.79
C LYS A 156 -0.62 -17.99 -2.32
N LYS A 157 -0.47 -18.03 -3.64
CA LYS A 157 0.66 -18.68 -4.32
C LYS A 157 1.07 -17.95 -5.58
N PHE A 158 2.34 -18.07 -5.95
CA PHE A 158 2.79 -17.75 -7.30
C PHE A 158 3.70 -18.85 -7.86
N SER A 159 3.73 -18.99 -9.18
CA SER A 159 4.55 -19.98 -9.87
C SER A 159 5.20 -19.37 -11.12
N PRO A 160 6.46 -18.95 -11.04
CA PRO A 160 7.18 -18.44 -12.20
C PRO A 160 7.79 -19.59 -13.01
N VAL A 161 7.90 -19.37 -14.32
CA VAL A 161 8.59 -20.26 -15.26
C VAL A 161 9.75 -19.48 -15.87
N PHE A 162 10.97 -19.90 -15.56
CA PHE A 162 12.18 -19.30 -16.07
C PHE A 162 12.83 -20.16 -17.13
N VAL A 163 13.44 -19.52 -18.14
CA VAL A 163 14.40 -20.13 -19.05
C VAL A 163 15.81 -19.66 -18.69
N LEU A 164 16.74 -20.59 -18.49
CA LEU A 164 18.09 -20.37 -17.97
C LEU A 164 19.12 -21.10 -18.83
N LYS A 165 20.23 -20.43 -19.18
CA LYS A 165 21.35 -21.02 -19.91
C LYS A 165 22.52 -21.30 -18.98
N ARG A 166 23.00 -22.54 -19.02
CA ARG A 166 24.27 -22.91 -18.39
C ARG A 166 25.43 -22.37 -19.22
N ARG A 167 26.41 -21.77 -18.57
CA ARG A 167 27.70 -21.36 -19.17
C ARG A 167 28.85 -21.94 -18.36
N PHE A 168 30.05 -21.90 -18.93
CA PHE A 168 31.21 -22.59 -18.37
C PHE A 168 31.65 -22.02 -17.00
N ILE A 169 31.56 -20.70 -16.83
CA ILE A 169 32.03 -20.00 -15.62
C ILE A 169 30.86 -19.38 -14.85
N ASP A 170 29.94 -18.71 -15.56
CA ASP A 170 28.88 -17.92 -14.94
C ASP A 170 27.54 -18.11 -15.65
N SER A 171 26.62 -18.84 -15.01
CA SER A 171 25.38 -19.32 -15.61
C SER A 171 24.20 -18.43 -15.24
N ASP A 172 23.09 -18.55 -15.95
CA ASP A 172 21.87 -17.82 -15.57
C ASP A 172 21.31 -18.35 -14.25
N ASP A 173 21.19 -17.48 -13.26
CA ASP A 173 20.62 -17.79 -11.96
C ASP A 173 19.58 -16.73 -11.56
N VAL A 174 18.57 -17.13 -10.77
CA VAL A 174 17.53 -16.21 -10.28
C VAL A 174 17.37 -16.34 -8.78
N LYS A 175 17.47 -15.20 -8.09
CA LYS A 175 17.13 -15.03 -6.69
C LYS A 175 15.70 -14.53 -6.59
N VAL A 176 14.94 -15.14 -5.68
CA VAL A 176 13.54 -14.78 -5.41
C VAL A 176 13.45 -14.12 -4.04
N ILE A 177 12.82 -12.95 -3.98
CA ILE A 177 12.61 -12.18 -2.75
C ILE A 177 11.12 -11.88 -2.64
N VAL A 178 10.55 -12.06 -1.45
CA VAL A 178 9.16 -11.66 -1.16
C VAL A 178 9.19 -10.79 0.08
N ASP A 179 8.72 -9.54 -0.04
CA ASP A 179 8.69 -8.55 1.05
C ASP A 179 10.04 -8.39 1.77
N GLY A 180 11.13 -8.33 1.00
CA GLY A 180 12.50 -8.24 1.52
C GLY A 180 13.09 -9.57 2.02
N GLU A 181 12.30 -10.63 2.14
CA GLU A 181 12.78 -11.96 2.54
C GLU A 181 13.25 -12.78 1.33
N VAL A 182 14.55 -13.08 1.31
CA VAL A 182 15.13 -13.97 0.29
C VAL A 182 14.64 -15.40 0.50
N LYS A 183 13.96 -15.97 -0.51
CA LYS A 183 13.55 -17.38 -0.51
C LYS A 183 14.76 -18.26 -0.74
N ARG A 184 15.02 -19.16 0.21
CA ARG A 184 16.22 -19.98 0.22
C ARG A 184 16.06 -21.23 -0.64
N ASN A 185 17.14 -21.58 -1.33
CA ASN A 185 17.26 -22.84 -2.04
C ASN A 185 17.62 -23.96 -1.07
N ASN A 186 16.70 -24.89 -0.83
CA ASN A 186 16.93 -26.03 0.06
C ASN A 186 17.73 -27.18 -0.60
N ARG A 187 17.99 -27.09 -1.91
CA ARG A 187 18.69 -28.11 -2.69
C ARG A 187 20.20 -27.84 -2.80
N SER A 188 20.70 -26.70 -2.32
CA SER A 188 22.11 -26.30 -2.44
C SER A 188 22.59 -25.44 -1.26
N LEU A 189 23.59 -25.93 -0.51
CA LEU A 189 24.20 -25.16 0.59
C LEU A 189 25.06 -23.98 0.07
N LEU A 190 25.70 -24.14 -1.09
CA LEU A 190 26.60 -23.13 -1.67
C LEU A 190 25.84 -21.98 -2.37
N HIS A 191 24.62 -22.25 -2.84
CA HIS A 191 23.80 -21.28 -3.58
C HIS A 191 22.47 -21.04 -2.87
N LYS A 192 22.49 -21.06 -1.53
CA LYS A 192 21.27 -20.99 -0.71
C LYS A 192 20.42 -19.73 -0.94
N PHE A 193 20.98 -18.69 -1.55
CA PHE A 193 20.30 -17.42 -1.87
C PHE A 193 19.97 -17.25 -3.36
N TRP A 194 20.25 -18.27 -4.17
CA TRP A 194 19.89 -18.33 -5.59
C TRP A 194 18.96 -19.52 -5.78
N TYR A 195 17.70 -19.25 -6.07
CA TYR A 195 16.67 -20.29 -6.05
C TYR A 195 16.72 -21.14 -7.31
N PHE A 196 16.68 -20.48 -8.46
CA PHE A 196 16.81 -21.11 -9.77
C PHE A 196 18.26 -21.02 -10.22
N ILE A 197 18.83 -22.17 -10.60
CA ILE A 197 20.26 -22.27 -10.91
C ILE A 197 20.47 -23.13 -12.15
N ALA A 198 21.01 -22.55 -13.22
CA ALA A 198 21.26 -23.30 -14.46
C ALA A 198 22.36 -24.35 -14.32
N SER A 199 23.40 -24.08 -13.53
CA SER A 199 24.59 -24.95 -13.42
C SER A 199 24.33 -26.27 -12.68
N ARG A 200 23.28 -26.35 -11.84
CA ARG A 200 23.06 -27.48 -10.91
C ARG A 200 21.84 -28.34 -11.18
N PHE A 201 20.76 -27.78 -11.70
CA PHE A 201 19.47 -28.49 -11.73
C PHE A 201 18.99 -28.92 -13.11
N GLY A 202 19.83 -28.86 -14.14
CA GLY A 202 19.61 -29.48 -15.45
C GLY A 202 18.38 -28.94 -16.20
N GLY A 203 18.61 -28.13 -17.24
CA GLY A 203 17.58 -27.76 -18.21
C GLY A 203 17.55 -26.28 -18.54
N GLU A 204 17.13 -25.98 -19.78
CA GLU A 204 16.85 -24.62 -20.22
C GLU A 204 15.64 -24.01 -19.51
N THR A 205 14.72 -24.79 -18.92
CA THR A 205 13.49 -24.26 -18.30
C THR A 205 13.31 -24.80 -16.86
N GLN A 206 12.99 -23.92 -15.91
CA GLN A 206 12.69 -24.28 -14.51
C GLN A 206 11.38 -23.63 -14.05
N LYS A 207 10.61 -24.36 -13.23
CA LYS A 207 9.34 -23.92 -12.63
C LYS A 207 9.35 -24.28 -11.16
N GLU A 208 8.78 -23.42 -10.32
CA GLU A 208 8.56 -23.69 -8.89
C GLU A 208 7.22 -23.10 -8.45
N VAL A 209 6.65 -23.60 -7.35
CA VAL A 209 5.45 -23.02 -6.72
C VAL A 209 5.81 -22.49 -5.33
N PHE A 210 5.58 -21.20 -5.12
CA PHE A 210 5.79 -20.54 -3.84
C PHE A 210 4.45 -20.30 -3.16
N ALA A 211 4.22 -20.95 -2.01
CA ALA A 211 3.12 -20.60 -1.11
C ALA A 211 3.55 -19.46 -0.18
N VAL A 212 2.79 -18.36 -0.19
CA VAL A 212 3.16 -17.11 0.49
C VAL A 212 2.07 -16.56 1.41
N GLU A 213 0.79 -16.85 1.16
CA GLU A 213 -0.35 -16.41 1.99
C GLU A 213 -0.29 -14.90 2.35
N LEU A 214 -0.07 -14.05 1.35
CA LEU A 214 0.01 -12.60 1.50
C LEU A 214 -1.38 -11.97 1.72
N PRO A 215 -1.56 -11.12 2.75
CA PRO A 215 -2.80 -10.37 2.99
C PRO A 215 -3.03 -9.27 1.94
N PRO A 216 -4.22 -8.63 1.91
CA PRO A 216 -4.54 -7.58 0.95
C PRO A 216 -3.95 -6.21 1.33
N GLN A 217 -2.64 -6.08 1.19
CA GLN A 217 -1.90 -4.83 1.40
C GLN A 217 -0.83 -4.64 0.32
N LEU A 218 0.12 -3.72 0.52
CA LEU A 218 1.28 -3.56 -0.36
C LEU A 218 2.27 -4.71 -0.18
N HIS A 219 2.59 -5.40 -1.27
CA HIS A 219 3.57 -6.49 -1.29
C HIS A 219 4.50 -6.39 -2.50
N TYR A 220 5.73 -6.89 -2.33
CA TYR A 220 6.73 -6.96 -3.38
C TYR A 220 7.20 -8.39 -3.60
N ILE A 221 7.20 -8.84 -4.85
CA ILE A 221 7.85 -10.08 -5.28
C ILE A 221 8.93 -9.70 -6.29
N GLU A 222 10.18 -9.92 -5.94
CA GLU A 222 11.32 -9.54 -6.76
C GLU A 222 12.04 -10.77 -7.31
N PHE A 223 12.50 -10.63 -8.55
CA PHE A 223 13.43 -11.53 -9.20
C PHE A 223 14.71 -10.78 -9.52
N TRP A 224 15.78 -11.18 -8.85
CA TRP A 224 17.12 -10.68 -9.10
C TRP A 224 17.84 -11.66 -10.01
N ALA A 225 18.50 -11.13 -11.03
CA ALA A 225 19.17 -11.91 -12.06
C ALA A 225 20.67 -11.98 -11.81
N ASP A 226 21.24 -13.15 -12.10
CA ASP A 226 22.64 -13.31 -12.51
C ASP A 226 22.65 -13.65 -14.00
N ARG A 227 23.41 -12.91 -14.81
CA ARG A 227 23.50 -13.03 -16.27
C ARG A 227 22.18 -12.69 -17.00
N MET A 228 21.64 -13.58 -17.84
CA MET A 228 20.54 -13.30 -18.78
C MET A 228 19.37 -14.30 -18.71
N PRO A 229 18.81 -14.62 -17.53
CA PRO A 229 17.62 -15.45 -17.42
C PRO A 229 16.44 -14.82 -18.16
N THR A 230 15.47 -15.65 -18.56
CA THR A 230 14.22 -15.22 -19.20
C THR A 230 13.03 -15.68 -18.37
N LEU A 231 12.10 -14.78 -18.05
CA LEU A 231 10.82 -15.10 -17.43
C LEU A 231 9.84 -15.35 -18.57
N LYS A 232 9.45 -16.61 -18.76
CA LYS A 232 8.47 -17.01 -19.78
C LYS A 232 7.07 -16.61 -19.35
N SER A 233 6.69 -17.06 -18.16
CA SER A 233 5.37 -16.79 -17.59
C SER A 233 5.39 -16.81 -16.08
N ILE A 234 4.33 -16.27 -15.49
CA ILE A 234 4.04 -16.41 -14.06
C ILE A 234 2.56 -16.67 -13.87
N THR A 235 2.24 -17.55 -12.92
CA THR A 235 0.87 -17.78 -12.47
C THR A 235 0.72 -17.27 -11.05
N PHE A 236 -0.33 -16.48 -10.79
CA PHE A 236 -0.75 -16.06 -9.46
C PHE A 236 -2.06 -16.77 -9.11
N SER A 237 -2.11 -17.44 -7.96
CA SER A 237 -3.29 -18.16 -7.49
C SER A 237 -3.81 -17.57 -6.19
N GLY A 238 -5.13 -17.45 -6.08
CA GLY A 238 -5.80 -16.78 -4.97
C GLY A 238 -5.57 -15.28 -4.98
N ILE A 239 -5.29 -14.68 -6.14
CA ILE A 239 -5.18 -13.23 -6.28
C ILE A 239 -6.57 -12.62 -6.17
N LYS A 240 -6.82 -11.87 -5.09
CA LYS A 240 -8.12 -11.23 -4.89
C LYS A 240 -7.90 -9.80 -4.46
N LYS A 241 -8.64 -8.88 -5.08
CA LYS A 241 -9.03 -7.67 -4.37
C LYS A 241 -9.92 -8.13 -3.25
N VAL A 242 -9.35 -8.32 -2.07
CA VAL A 242 -10.16 -8.21 -0.87
C VAL A 242 -10.42 -6.72 -0.77
N PRO A 243 -11.68 -6.27 -0.80
CA PRO A 243 -11.95 -4.86 -0.60
C PRO A 243 -11.20 -4.44 0.66
N THR A 244 -10.32 -3.43 0.57
CA THR A 244 -9.96 -2.67 1.75
C THR A 244 -11.29 -2.31 2.39
N GLU A 245 -11.57 -2.91 3.54
CA GLU A 245 -12.88 -2.77 4.16
C GLU A 245 -13.08 -1.27 4.35
N THR A 246 -14.07 -0.70 3.64
CA THR A 246 -14.33 0.75 3.65
C THR A 246 -14.40 1.20 5.11
N ILE A 247 -13.94 2.40 5.44
CA ILE A 247 -13.95 2.90 6.82
C ILE A 247 -15.35 2.74 7.44
N GLU A 248 -16.40 2.95 6.66
CA GLU A 248 -17.79 2.74 7.03
C GLU A 248 -18.10 1.28 7.43
N LYS A 249 -17.56 0.30 6.69
CA LYS A 249 -17.72 -1.13 7.01
C LYS A 249 -16.94 -1.50 8.26
N LYS A 250 -15.71 -1.01 8.43
CA LYS A 250 -14.93 -1.18 9.66
C LYS A 250 -15.68 -0.59 10.87
N ILE A 251 -16.28 0.59 10.71
CA ILE A 251 -17.14 1.21 11.71
C ILE A 251 -18.35 0.30 12.02
N VAL A 252 -19.09 -0.14 11.01
CA VAL A 252 -20.28 -0.99 11.22
C VAL A 252 -19.93 -2.30 11.92
N GLY A 253 -18.89 -3.01 11.48
CA GLY A 253 -18.47 -4.28 12.08
C GLY A 253 -17.96 -4.11 13.51
N LYS A 254 -17.22 -3.03 13.80
CA LYS A 254 -16.76 -2.74 15.17
C LYS A 254 -17.91 -2.32 16.09
N ALA A 255 -18.83 -1.49 15.62
CA ALA A 255 -20.00 -1.06 16.38
C ALA A 255 -20.86 -2.27 16.79
N GLN A 256 -21.14 -3.18 15.85
CA GLN A 256 -21.85 -4.44 16.13
C GLN A 256 -21.13 -5.28 17.19
N THR A 257 -19.81 -5.44 17.06
CA THR A 257 -18.99 -6.20 18.02
C THR A 257 -19.04 -5.62 19.43
N LEU A 258 -19.11 -4.29 19.55
CA LEU A 258 -19.16 -3.58 20.85
C LEU A 258 -20.58 -3.40 21.39
N GLY A 259 -21.61 -3.79 20.63
CA GLY A 259 -23.02 -3.59 20.99
C GLY A 259 -23.47 -2.14 20.89
N LEU A 260 -22.88 -1.36 19.98
CA LEU A 260 -23.25 0.03 19.69
C LEU A 260 -24.09 0.10 18.42
N ASP A 261 -24.92 1.15 18.29
CA ASP A 261 -25.68 1.43 17.08
C ASP A 261 -24.74 1.84 15.92
N PRO A 262 -24.64 1.05 14.83
CA PRO A 262 -23.78 1.36 13.70
C PRO A 262 -24.10 2.70 13.03
N GLU A 263 -25.38 3.06 12.91
CA GLU A 263 -25.81 4.29 12.26
C GLU A 263 -25.37 5.52 13.08
N LEU A 264 -25.51 5.44 14.41
CA LEU A 264 -25.03 6.46 15.32
C LEU A 264 -23.51 6.65 15.19
N MET A 265 -22.75 5.55 15.17
CA MET A 265 -21.29 5.60 15.06
C MET A 265 -20.81 6.14 13.70
N LEU A 266 -21.53 5.84 12.62
CA LEU A 266 -21.30 6.43 11.29
C LEU A 266 -21.56 7.94 11.28
N ARG A 267 -22.65 8.40 11.90
CA ARG A 267 -22.96 9.84 11.97
C ARG A 267 -21.91 10.62 12.76
N ILE A 268 -21.43 10.07 13.88
CA ILE A 268 -20.33 10.68 14.64
C ILE A 268 -19.08 10.78 13.76
N ALA A 269 -18.61 9.68 13.16
CA ALA A 269 -17.42 9.69 12.31
C ALA A 269 -17.55 10.66 11.12
N LYS A 270 -18.73 10.72 10.50
CA LYS A 270 -19.01 11.66 9.40
C LYS A 270 -18.93 13.12 9.86
N ARG A 271 -19.45 13.43 11.05
CA ARG A 271 -19.41 14.80 11.60
C ARG A 271 -18.01 15.21 12.02
N GLU A 272 -17.25 14.28 12.58
CA GLU A 272 -15.90 14.53 13.12
C GLU A 272 -14.85 14.72 12.02
N SER A 273 -14.86 13.86 10.99
CA SER A 273 -13.76 13.81 10.02
C SER A 273 -14.18 13.61 8.57
N GLN A 274 -15.48 13.44 8.29
CA GLN A 274 -15.96 12.93 7.00
C GLN A 274 -15.27 11.61 6.61
N PHE A 275 -15.05 10.74 7.60
CA PHE A 275 -14.34 9.46 7.46
C PHE A 275 -12.86 9.60 7.06
N ASN A 276 -12.25 10.77 7.16
CA ASN A 276 -10.84 10.96 6.83
C ASN A 276 -9.92 10.45 7.96
N PRO A 277 -9.12 9.38 7.74
CA PRO A 277 -8.25 8.82 8.78
C PRO A 277 -7.03 9.69 9.10
N ARG A 278 -6.73 10.69 8.26
CA ARG A 278 -5.63 11.64 8.44
C ARG A 278 -6.12 13.02 8.92
N ALA A 279 -7.37 13.15 9.33
CA ALA A 279 -7.91 14.43 9.80
C ALA A 279 -7.23 14.88 11.09
N THR A 280 -6.84 16.16 11.13
CA THR A 280 -6.34 16.83 12.34
C THR A 280 -7.09 18.15 12.53
N SER A 281 -7.77 18.33 13.66
CA SER A 281 -8.45 19.60 13.95
C SER A 281 -7.46 20.69 14.38
N PRO A 282 -7.86 21.99 14.33
CA PRO A 282 -7.04 23.08 14.86
C PRO A 282 -6.67 22.92 16.35
N LYS A 283 -7.46 22.15 17.11
CA LYS A 283 -7.22 21.85 18.53
C LYS A 283 -6.40 20.56 18.74
N GLY A 284 -5.90 19.95 17.66
CA GLY A 284 -5.03 18.77 17.70
C GLY A 284 -5.75 17.43 17.89
N ALA A 285 -7.06 17.36 17.63
CA ALA A 285 -7.82 16.12 17.61
C ALA A 285 -7.52 15.31 16.34
N LYS A 286 -7.40 13.98 16.43
CA LYS A 286 -6.75 13.15 15.39
C LYS A 286 -7.63 11.99 14.90
N GLY A 287 -7.58 11.75 13.60
CA GLY A 287 -8.18 10.58 12.93
C GLY A 287 -9.70 10.60 12.80
N ILE A 288 -10.28 9.43 12.55
CA ILE A 288 -11.69 9.25 12.17
C ILE A 288 -12.67 9.81 13.22
N TYR A 289 -12.41 9.49 14.50
CA TYR A 289 -13.21 9.92 15.65
C TYR A 289 -12.64 11.14 16.37
N GLN A 290 -11.67 11.85 15.76
CA GLN A 290 -11.08 13.07 16.30
C GLN A 290 -10.69 12.94 17.79
N LEU A 291 -9.86 11.95 18.09
CA LEU A 291 -9.40 11.69 19.46
C LEU A 291 -8.38 12.75 19.87
N THR A 292 -8.63 13.43 21.00
CA THR A 292 -7.65 14.35 21.60
C THR A 292 -6.64 13.57 22.45
N ASP A 293 -5.51 14.20 22.78
CA ASP A 293 -4.49 13.55 23.64
C ASP A 293 -5.05 13.22 25.04
N ILE A 294 -6.02 14.01 25.53
CA ILE A 294 -6.72 13.73 26.79
C ILE A 294 -7.62 12.49 26.61
N THR A 295 -8.35 12.40 25.50
CA THR A 295 -9.22 11.26 25.17
C THR A 295 -8.41 9.98 25.03
N ILE A 296 -7.25 10.02 24.37
CA ILE A 296 -6.35 8.87 24.22
C ILE A 296 -5.90 8.35 25.59
N LYS A 297 -5.47 9.24 26.50
CA LYS A 297 -5.12 8.86 27.87
C LYS A 297 -6.30 8.26 28.65
N GLN A 298 -7.54 8.65 28.34
CA GLN A 298 -8.73 8.03 28.94
C GLN A 298 -8.98 6.64 28.36
N ILE A 299 -8.82 6.45 27.05
CA ILE A 299 -8.93 5.15 26.39
C ILE A 299 -7.87 4.16 26.90
N GLU A 300 -6.64 4.61 27.12
CA GLU A 300 -5.57 3.80 27.73
C GLU A 300 -5.97 3.30 29.12
N LYS A 301 -6.63 4.14 29.94
CA LYS A 301 -7.16 3.73 31.25
C LYS A 301 -8.30 2.72 31.16
N LEU A 302 -8.99 2.65 30.01
CA LEU A 302 -9.99 1.62 29.71
C LEU A 302 -9.35 0.31 29.23
N GLY A 303 -8.01 0.23 29.17
CA GLY A 303 -7.27 -0.97 28.81
C GLY A 303 -6.97 -1.11 27.31
N PHE A 304 -7.10 -0.04 26.53
CA PHE A 304 -6.77 -0.05 25.09
C PHE A 304 -5.68 0.98 24.76
N VAL A 305 -4.55 0.51 24.26
CA VAL A 305 -3.41 1.36 23.90
C VAL A 305 -3.53 1.80 22.46
N ILE A 306 -3.37 3.10 22.21
CA ILE A 306 -3.30 3.69 20.87
C ILE A 306 -1.86 4.14 20.63
N SER A 307 -1.13 3.40 19.80
CA SER A 307 0.24 3.74 19.42
C SER A 307 0.28 4.79 18.30
N ASP A 308 -0.70 4.75 17.39
CA ASP A 308 -0.86 5.74 16.32
C ASP A 308 -2.35 6.15 16.23
N PRO A 309 -2.72 7.39 16.58
CA PRO A 309 -4.09 7.85 16.48
C PRO A 309 -4.59 8.07 15.04
N TYR A 310 -3.72 7.97 14.03
CA TYR A 310 -4.11 7.95 12.61
C TYR A 310 -4.28 6.55 12.04
N ASP A 311 -3.93 5.50 12.80
CA ASP A 311 -4.26 4.14 12.43
C ASP A 311 -5.78 3.93 12.48
N ILE A 312 -6.34 3.43 11.37
CA ILE A 312 -7.79 3.32 11.16
C ILE A 312 -8.42 2.44 12.24
N ASP A 313 -7.82 1.28 12.52
CA ASP A 313 -8.41 0.28 13.40
C ASP A 313 -8.27 0.66 14.87
N GLN A 314 -7.14 1.26 15.26
CA GLN A 314 -6.93 1.80 16.60
C GLN A 314 -7.86 2.98 16.88
N ASN A 315 -7.98 3.93 15.93
CA ASN A 315 -8.83 5.10 16.11
C ASN A 315 -10.32 4.71 16.20
N ILE A 316 -10.80 3.81 15.32
CA ILE A 316 -12.18 3.28 15.36
C ILE A 316 -12.45 2.56 16.68
N THR A 317 -11.58 1.62 17.05
CA THR A 317 -11.78 0.81 18.26
C THR A 317 -11.72 1.68 19.52
N GLY A 318 -10.71 2.53 19.64
CA GLY A 318 -10.54 3.42 20.79
C GLY A 318 -11.67 4.43 20.91
N GLY A 319 -12.07 5.06 19.80
CA GLY A 319 -13.21 6.00 19.78
C GLY A 319 -14.51 5.35 20.23
N MET A 320 -14.84 4.16 19.73
CA MET A 320 -16.05 3.46 20.14
C MET A 320 -16.01 2.97 21.59
N MET A 321 -14.85 2.50 22.08
CA MET A 321 -14.67 2.17 23.49
C MET A 321 -14.89 3.39 24.38
N TYR A 322 -14.38 4.55 23.98
CA TYR A 322 -14.60 5.80 24.68
C TYR A 322 -16.08 6.21 24.69
N PHE A 323 -16.74 6.14 23.54
CA PHE A 323 -18.18 6.42 23.43
C PHE A 323 -18.99 5.51 24.36
N LYS A 324 -18.71 4.20 24.32
CA LYS A 324 -19.38 3.21 25.15
C LYS A 324 -19.24 3.53 26.64
N TRP A 325 -18.01 3.82 27.07
CA TRP A 325 -17.74 4.23 28.45
C TRP A 325 -18.50 5.51 28.86
N LEU A 326 -18.52 6.53 27.99
CA LEU A 326 -19.32 7.73 28.23
C LEU A 326 -20.82 7.42 28.30
N TYR A 327 -21.31 6.50 27.47
CA TYR A 327 -22.70 6.10 27.46
C TYR A 327 -23.08 5.35 28.74
N GLU A 328 -22.25 4.42 29.21
CA GLU A 328 -22.40 3.72 30.49
C GLU A 328 -22.38 4.69 31.68
N LEU A 329 -21.51 5.71 31.64
CA LEU A 329 -21.42 6.72 32.69
C LEU A 329 -22.75 7.49 32.93
N TYR A 330 -23.59 7.63 31.91
CA TYR A 330 -24.88 8.34 31.98
C TYR A 330 -26.09 7.41 32.04
N GLU A 331 -25.90 6.15 32.44
CA GLU A 331 -26.99 5.21 32.66
C GLU A 331 -28.07 5.75 33.62
N GLY A 332 -29.34 5.46 33.30
CA GLY A 332 -30.49 5.92 34.09
C GLY A 332 -30.88 7.40 33.90
N LYS A 333 -30.15 8.19 33.11
CA LYS A 333 -30.53 9.57 32.77
C LYS A 333 -31.48 9.59 31.56
N THR A 334 -32.51 10.44 31.60
CA THR A 334 -33.49 10.57 30.50
C THR A 334 -32.91 11.21 29.24
N ASP A 335 -31.84 12.00 29.40
CA ASP A 335 -31.08 12.69 28.36
C ASP A 335 -29.70 12.06 28.13
N ARG A 336 -29.61 10.73 28.35
CA ARG A 336 -28.37 9.95 28.32
C ARG A 336 -27.57 10.17 27.04
N LEU A 337 -28.19 10.03 25.87
CA LEU A 337 -27.50 10.17 24.58
C LEU A 337 -26.99 11.60 24.37
N GLU A 338 -27.83 12.61 24.64
CA GLU A 338 -27.44 14.01 24.54
C GLU A 338 -26.27 14.35 25.47
N LYS A 339 -26.26 13.81 26.70
CA LYS A 339 -25.13 13.95 27.63
C LYS A 339 -23.87 13.26 27.14
N THR A 340 -23.98 12.05 26.60
CA THR A 340 -22.84 11.33 26.02
C THR A 340 -22.22 12.14 24.87
N LEU A 341 -23.03 12.67 23.97
CA LEU A 341 -22.57 13.48 22.83
C LEU A 341 -22.00 14.84 23.29
N ALA A 342 -22.58 15.46 24.32
CA ALA A 342 -22.02 16.67 24.92
C ALA A 342 -20.66 16.40 25.58
N ALA A 343 -20.51 15.28 26.30
CA ALA A 343 -19.24 14.87 26.89
C ALA A 343 -18.19 14.51 25.84
N TRP A 344 -18.60 13.85 24.75
CA TRP A 344 -17.75 13.52 23.62
C TRP A 344 -17.15 14.77 22.98
N ASN A 345 -18.00 15.75 22.63
CA ASN A 345 -17.57 16.93 21.87
C ASN A 345 -17.01 18.06 22.74
N TRP A 346 -17.59 18.30 23.92
CA TRP A 346 -17.19 19.41 24.80
C TRP A 346 -16.39 18.97 26.02
N GLY A 347 -16.39 17.69 26.38
CA GLY A 347 -15.68 17.16 27.53
C GLY A 347 -16.54 17.06 28.80
N LEU A 348 -16.23 16.02 29.60
CA LEU A 348 -16.95 15.62 30.81
C LEU A 348 -16.99 16.66 31.94
N ALA A 349 -16.02 17.55 32.02
CA ALA A 349 -15.87 18.49 33.14
C ALA A 349 -16.75 19.74 33.00
N ASN A 350 -17.38 19.95 31.84
CA ASN A 350 -18.04 21.21 31.51
C ASN A 350 -19.53 21.27 31.90
N PHE A 351 -20.11 20.17 32.35
CA PHE A 351 -21.49 20.14 32.81
C PHE A 351 -21.71 19.10 33.92
N SER A 352 -22.78 19.27 34.69
CA SER A 352 -23.12 18.36 35.78
C SER A 352 -23.53 16.98 35.23
N ARG A 353 -22.95 15.92 35.79
CA ARG A 353 -23.37 14.55 35.50
C ARG A 353 -24.78 14.26 36.01
N GLU A 354 -25.13 14.82 37.17
CA GLU A 354 -26.37 14.50 37.87
C GLU A 354 -27.58 15.25 37.32
N LYS A 355 -27.44 16.55 37.05
CA LYS A 355 -28.56 17.39 36.61
C LYS A 355 -28.88 17.15 35.13
N PRO A 356 -30.12 17.40 34.66
CA PRO A 356 -30.43 17.42 33.24
C PRO A 356 -29.52 18.38 32.46
N LEU A 357 -29.22 18.04 31.21
CA LEU A 357 -28.36 18.77 30.31
C LEU A 357 -28.98 20.14 30.02
N ASN A 358 -28.28 21.19 30.44
CA ASN A 358 -28.71 22.55 30.20
C ASN A 358 -28.23 23.02 28.81
N TRP A 359 -29.12 22.98 27.82
CA TRP A 359 -28.83 23.39 26.45
C TRP A 359 -28.39 24.86 26.30
N LYS A 360 -28.71 25.74 27.26
CA LYS A 360 -28.34 27.16 27.18
C LYS A 360 -26.84 27.40 27.40
N ILE A 361 -26.17 26.52 28.15
CA ILE A 361 -24.74 26.65 28.46
C ILE A 361 -23.83 25.93 27.46
N LEU A 362 -24.39 25.09 26.59
CA LEU A 362 -23.61 24.35 25.61
C LEU A 362 -23.04 25.30 24.54
N PRO A 363 -21.76 25.13 24.14
CA PRO A 363 -21.20 25.82 22.98
C PRO A 363 -22.07 25.59 21.73
N ALA A 364 -22.07 26.57 20.82
CA ALA A 364 -22.81 26.46 19.57
C ALA A 364 -22.40 25.21 18.77
N GLU A 365 -21.08 24.99 18.64
CA GLU A 365 -20.49 23.80 18.00
C GLU A 365 -21.04 22.49 18.57
N THR A 366 -21.11 22.36 19.89
CA THR A 366 -21.62 21.16 20.58
C THR A 366 -23.11 20.95 20.35
N ARG A 367 -23.92 22.02 20.36
CA ARG A 367 -25.35 21.92 20.06
C ARG A 367 -25.59 21.44 18.63
N GLU A 368 -24.83 21.96 17.68
CA GLU A 368 -24.91 21.54 16.28
C GLU A 368 -24.45 20.10 16.10
N PHE A 369 -23.38 19.69 16.78
CA PHE A 369 -22.92 18.31 16.79
C PHE A 369 -24.01 17.35 17.28
N ILE A 370 -24.64 17.65 18.42
CA ILE A 370 -25.71 16.80 18.98
C ILE A 370 -26.90 16.72 18.02
N ARG A 371 -27.35 17.85 17.45
CA ARG A 371 -28.44 17.89 16.48
C ARG A 371 -28.16 17.04 15.24
N TYR A 372 -26.97 17.22 14.66
CA TYR A 372 -26.55 16.46 13.49
C TYR A 372 -26.55 14.94 13.77
N VAL A 373 -25.96 14.52 14.89
CA VAL A 373 -25.83 13.10 15.20
C VAL A 373 -27.18 12.47 15.55
N THR A 374 -28.02 13.18 16.32
CA THR A 374 -29.36 12.69 16.71
C THR A 374 -30.41 12.83 15.62
N GLY A 375 -30.14 13.59 14.55
CA GLY A 375 -31.11 13.89 13.50
C GLY A 375 -32.27 14.78 13.96
N LYS A 376 -32.02 15.66 14.95
CA LYS A 376 -33.01 16.56 15.56
C LYS A 376 -32.78 18.02 15.23
#